data_AF-Q30UE5-F1
#
_entry.id   AF-Q30UE5-F1
#
_cell.length_a   1.000
_cell.length_b   1.000
_cell.length_c   1.000
_cell.angle_alpha   90.00
_cell.angle_beta   90.00
_cell.angle_gamma   90.00
#
_symmetry.space_group_name_H-M   'P 1'
#
loop_
_entity.id
_entity.type
_entity.pdbx_description
1 polymer ?
#
loop_
_entity_poly.entity_id
_entity_poly.type
_entity_poly.pdbx_seq_one_letter_code
_entity_poly.pdbx_strand_id
1 'polypeptide(L)'
;MVNIQKVSNQILNDALYNTLLFEIKEKLSLQDITPVMVENLLREEPSLLTEYKEINRQSELSSIQVKELVINKNDTYKIIKIKKEINQNIQILKNLENFETDSKNSAYPIWIGSVGVMVIFMAHNVIALFSELYSTHSLLVYGSFALILFFTYFGYIKIKKNHDSQHQLFKKIYVTTQRMIKDGLKASNFTHDEVYEK
;
A
#
# COMPACT_ATOMS: atom_id res chain seq x y z
N MET A 1 0.75 11.92 5.74
CA MET A 1 1.45 12.63 4.65
C MET A 1 0.49 12.85 3.48
N VAL A 2 -0.78 13.05 3.80
CA VAL A 2 -1.88 13.22 2.87
C VAL A 2 -2.47 14.58 3.19
N ASN A 3 -2.78 15.37 2.16
CA ASN A 3 -3.51 16.62 2.30
C ASN A 3 -5.01 16.33 2.17
N ILE A 4 -5.74 16.42 3.28
CA ILE A 4 -7.17 16.14 3.34
C ILE A 4 -7.98 17.05 2.39
N GLN A 5 -7.55 18.31 2.20
CA GLN A 5 -8.19 19.22 1.26
C GLN A 5 -8.00 18.79 -0.19
N LYS A 6 -6.82 18.27 -0.53
CA LYS A 6 -6.58 17.71 -1.86
C LYS A 6 -7.43 16.45 -2.07
N VAL A 7 -7.47 15.57 -1.07
CA VAL A 7 -8.27 14.34 -1.12
C VAL A 7 -9.76 14.63 -1.26
N SER A 8 -10.32 15.59 -0.52
CA SER A 8 -11.74 15.95 -0.65
C SER A 8 -12.07 16.43 -2.06
N ASN A 9 -11.19 17.26 -2.65
CA ASN A 9 -11.34 17.71 -4.02
C ASN A 9 -11.24 16.56 -5.03
N GLN A 10 -10.30 15.62 -4.84
CA GLN A 10 -10.17 14.44 -5.70
C GLN A 10 -11.42 13.56 -5.62
N ILE A 11 -11.91 13.26 -4.41
CA ILE A 11 -13.11 12.45 -4.21
C ILE A 11 -14.33 13.04 -4.93
N LEU A 12 -14.47 14.37 -4.92
CA LEU A 12 -15.62 15.04 -5.54
C LEU A 12 -15.53 15.14 -7.06
N ASN A 13 -14.33 15.27 -7.61
CA ASN A 13 -14.15 15.69 -9.02
C ASN A 13 -13.53 14.61 -9.91
N ASP A 14 -12.88 13.59 -9.35
CA ASP A 14 -12.23 12.54 -10.11
C ASP A 14 -13.07 11.25 -10.08
N ALA A 15 -13.44 10.78 -11.28
CA ALA A 15 -14.29 9.61 -11.47
C ALA A 15 -13.70 8.33 -10.86
N LEU A 16 -12.38 8.27 -10.66
CA LEU A 16 -11.71 7.17 -9.98
C LEU A 16 -12.31 6.89 -8.59
N TYR A 17 -12.77 7.93 -7.89
CA TYR A 17 -13.27 7.84 -6.52
C TYR A 17 -14.80 7.83 -6.43
N ASN A 18 -15.51 7.59 -7.53
CA ASN A 18 -16.98 7.62 -7.55
C ASN A 18 -17.64 6.67 -6.54
N THR A 19 -17.07 5.48 -6.32
CA THR A 19 -17.58 4.53 -5.33
C THR A 19 -17.49 5.11 -3.92
N LEU A 20 -16.32 5.69 -3.59
CA LEU A 20 -16.10 6.36 -2.30
C LEU A 20 -17.00 7.59 -2.14
N LEU A 21 -17.19 8.36 -3.21
CA LEU A 21 -18.12 9.50 -3.24
C LEU A 21 -19.57 9.05 -2.98
N PHE A 22 -20.00 7.92 -3.54
CA PHE A 22 -21.33 7.37 -3.31
C PHE A 22 -21.51 6.96 -1.85
N GLU A 23 -20.54 6.27 -1.26
CA GLU A 23 -20.57 5.91 0.18
C GLU A 23 -20.66 7.15 1.07
N ILE A 24 -19.88 8.20 0.75
CA ILE A 24 -19.92 9.47 1.48
C ILE A 24 -21.30 10.15 1.37
N LYS A 25 -21.95 10.10 0.19
CA LYS A 25 -23.33 10.59 -0.01
C LYS A 25 -24.34 9.83 0.83
N GLU A 26 -24.21 8.50 0.89
CA GLU A 26 -25.07 7.67 1.70
C GLU A 26 -24.91 7.98 3.19
N LYS A 27 -23.67 8.04 3.68
CA LYS A 27 -23.35 8.37 5.08
C LYS A 27 -23.86 9.73 5.52
N LEU A 28 -23.75 10.75 4.66
CA LEU A 28 -24.25 12.09 4.96
C LEU A 28 -25.75 12.25 4.69
N SER A 29 -26.38 11.29 4.00
CA SER A 29 -27.77 11.40 3.52
C SER A 29 -28.02 12.67 2.70
N LEU A 30 -27.02 13.09 1.91
CA LEU A 30 -27.04 14.31 1.09
C LEU A 30 -26.63 14.00 -0.35
N GLN A 31 -27.33 14.61 -1.30
CA GLN A 31 -27.04 14.45 -2.73
C GLN A 31 -25.97 15.43 -3.22
N ASP A 32 -26.00 16.65 -2.70
CA ASP A 32 -25.04 17.72 -2.94
C ASP A 32 -24.06 17.82 -1.76
N ILE A 33 -22.78 17.65 -2.04
CA ILE A 33 -21.72 17.64 -1.04
C ILE A 33 -20.66 18.65 -1.42
N THR A 34 -20.16 19.39 -0.43
CA THR A 34 -19.06 20.33 -0.60
C THR A 34 -17.72 19.71 -0.15
N PRO A 35 -16.57 20.21 -0.64
CA PRO A 35 -15.27 19.73 -0.20
C PRO A 35 -15.12 19.73 1.32
N VAL A 36 -15.58 20.80 1.98
CA VAL A 36 -15.51 20.94 3.45
C VAL A 36 -16.28 19.83 4.19
N MET A 37 -17.44 19.42 3.67
CA MET A 37 -18.21 18.31 4.24
C MET A 37 -17.44 16.99 4.13
N VAL A 38 -16.84 16.73 2.96
CA VAL A 38 -15.98 15.55 2.76
C VAL A 38 -14.77 15.60 3.68
N GLU A 39 -14.11 16.76 3.83
CA GLU A 39 -12.96 16.91 4.72
C GLU A 39 -13.31 16.60 6.18
N ASN A 40 -14.46 17.06 6.66
CA ASN A 40 -14.91 16.78 8.03
C ASN A 40 -15.17 15.29 8.21
N LEU A 41 -15.89 14.66 7.27
CA LEU A 41 -16.17 13.24 7.34
C LEU A 41 -14.89 12.39 7.28
N LEU A 42 -13.93 12.73 6.43
CA LEU A 42 -12.61 12.05 6.36
C LEU A 42 -11.83 12.14 7.68
N ARG A 43 -12.06 13.17 8.50
CA ARG A 43 -11.44 13.32 9.82
C ARG A 43 -12.17 12.51 10.90
N GLU A 44 -13.49 12.43 10.80
CA GLU A 44 -14.36 11.69 11.73
C GLU A 44 -14.30 10.18 11.48
N GLU A 45 -14.18 9.76 10.22
CA GLU A 45 -14.14 8.37 9.79
C GLU A 45 -12.84 8.03 9.04
N PRO A 46 -11.77 7.63 9.75
CA PRO A 46 -10.49 7.30 9.14
C PRO A 46 -10.52 6.14 8.14
N SER A 47 -11.55 5.28 8.18
CA SER A 47 -11.73 4.16 7.24
C SER A 47 -11.87 4.64 5.79
N LEU A 48 -12.53 5.78 5.56
CA LEU A 48 -12.69 6.36 4.23
C LEU A 48 -11.34 6.79 3.64
N LEU A 49 -10.42 7.26 4.48
CA LEU A 49 -9.07 7.59 4.06
C LEU A 49 -8.24 6.34 3.74
N THR A 50 -8.47 5.24 4.47
CA THR A 50 -7.87 3.93 4.14
C THR A 50 -8.36 3.42 2.80
N GLU A 51 -9.64 3.56 2.49
CA GLU A 51 -10.20 3.17 1.19
C GLU A 51 -9.67 4.03 0.05
N TYR A 52 -9.61 5.36 0.23
CA TYR A 52 -8.96 6.25 -0.73
C TYR A 52 -7.53 5.80 -1.07
N LYS A 53 -6.76 5.41 -0.05
CA LYS A 53 -5.39 4.89 -0.23
C LYS A 53 -5.37 3.54 -0.94
N GLU A 54 -6.34 2.68 -0.67
CA GLU A 54 -6.46 1.37 -1.32
C GLU A 54 -6.81 1.52 -2.80
N ILE A 55 -7.74 2.43 -3.16
CA ILE A 55 -8.05 2.78 -4.55
C ILE A 55 -6.78 3.28 -5.26
N ASN A 56 -6.03 4.17 -4.63
CA ASN A 56 -4.76 4.64 -5.17
C ASN A 56 -3.76 3.50 -5.38
N ARG A 57 -3.58 2.62 -4.39
CA ARG A 57 -2.69 1.46 -4.48
C ARG A 57 -3.05 0.56 -5.65
N GLN A 58 -4.34 0.26 -5.84
CA GLN A 58 -4.82 -0.56 -6.96
C GLN A 58 -4.67 0.13 -8.31
N SER A 59 -4.68 1.46 -8.33
CA SER A 59 -4.54 2.29 -9.53
C SER A 59 -3.10 2.72 -9.79
N GLU A 60 -2.12 2.18 -9.05
CA GLU A 60 -0.70 2.54 -9.13
C GLU A 60 -0.42 4.04 -8.88
N LEU A 61 -1.30 4.71 -8.14
CA LEU A 61 -1.15 6.10 -7.71
C LEU A 61 -0.57 6.15 -6.30
N SER A 62 0.31 7.13 -6.07
CA SER A 62 0.84 7.36 -4.72
C SER A 62 -0.14 8.19 -3.89
N SER A 63 -0.42 7.71 -2.69
CA SER A 63 -1.16 8.44 -1.66
C SER A 63 -0.28 9.42 -0.89
N ILE A 64 1.04 9.38 -1.08
CA ILE A 64 1.98 10.33 -0.46
C ILE A 64 1.97 11.63 -1.28
N GLN A 65 1.30 12.64 -0.73
CA GLN A 65 1.10 13.95 -1.36
C GLN A 65 2.11 15.01 -0.91
N VAL A 66 3.21 14.58 -0.29
CA VAL A 66 4.32 15.47 0.06
C VAL A 66 5.18 15.70 -1.18
N LYS A 67 5.39 16.98 -1.52
CA LYS A 67 6.25 17.42 -2.61
C LYS A 67 7.71 17.20 -2.27
N GLU A 68 8.53 17.15 -3.31
CA GLU A 68 9.96 17.31 -3.15
C GLU A 68 10.26 18.75 -2.68
N LEU A 69 10.93 18.86 -1.53
CA LEU A 69 11.28 20.16 -0.95
C LEU A 69 12.45 20.77 -1.73
N VAL A 70 12.22 21.94 -2.32
CA VAL A 70 13.23 22.69 -3.07
C VAL A 70 14.27 23.27 -2.11
N ILE A 71 15.54 23.09 -2.46
CA ILE A 71 16.68 23.63 -1.71
C ILE A 71 17.00 25.02 -2.28
N ASN A 72 16.83 26.04 -1.45
CA ASN A 72 17.08 27.43 -1.82
C ASN A 72 18.52 27.84 -1.47
N LYS A 73 19.06 28.82 -2.19
CA LYS A 73 20.41 29.36 -1.91
C LYS A 73 20.55 30.00 -0.52
N ASN A 74 19.43 30.48 0.03
CA ASN A 74 19.38 31.13 1.34
C ASN A 74 19.15 30.12 2.49
N ASP A 75 18.97 28.83 2.19
CA ASP A 75 18.77 27.82 3.21
C ASP A 75 20.05 27.62 4.03
N THR A 76 19.92 27.58 5.35
CA THR A 76 21.05 27.22 6.22
C THR A 76 21.46 25.76 5.98
N TYR A 77 22.72 25.41 6.25
CA TYR A 77 23.21 24.03 6.13
C TYR A 77 22.30 23.01 6.85
N LYS A 78 21.76 23.39 8.02
CA LYS A 78 20.83 22.55 8.79
C LYS A 78 19.52 22.32 8.02
N ILE A 79 18.95 23.35 7.42
CA ILE A 79 17.70 23.27 6.62
C ILE A 79 17.94 22.42 5.37
N ILE A 80 19.06 22.64 4.67
CA ILE A 80 19.45 21.85 3.50
C ILE A 80 19.51 20.36 3.83
N LYS A 81 20.15 20.01 4.95
CA LYS A 81 20.26 18.62 5.40
C LYS A 81 18.89 18.00 5.68
N ILE A 82 18.01 18.73 6.39
CA ILE A 82 16.65 18.27 6.70
C ILE A 82 15.84 18.06 5.42
N LYS A 83 15.85 19.03 4.48
CA LYS A 83 15.12 18.93 3.21
C LYS A 83 15.58 17.70 2.40
N LYS A 84 16.90 17.48 2.30
CA LYS A 84 17.46 16.30 1.61
C LYS A 84 17.00 14.99 2.23
N GLU A 85 17.06 14.90 3.56
CA GLU A 85 16.65 13.69 4.29
C GLU A 85 15.13 13.44 4.16
N ILE A 86 14.30 14.48 4.21
CA ILE A 86 12.87 14.36 3.92
C ILE A 86 12.65 13.85 2.49
N ASN A 87 13.28 14.45 1.47
CA ASN A 87 13.10 14.04 0.08
C ASN A 87 13.51 12.58 -0.16
N GLN A 88 14.64 12.15 0.41
CA GLN A 88 15.07 10.76 0.37
C GLN A 88 14.07 9.81 1.02
N ASN A 89 13.58 10.17 2.21
CA ASN A 89 12.58 9.36 2.90
C ASN A 89 11.26 9.29 2.13
N ILE A 90 10.81 10.39 1.50
CA ILE A 90 9.62 10.39 0.65
C ILE A 90 9.79 9.42 -0.51
N GLN A 91 10.94 9.40 -1.18
CA GLN A 91 11.19 8.45 -2.27
C GLN A 91 11.15 6.99 -1.77
N ILE A 92 11.77 6.71 -0.62
CA ILE A 92 11.74 5.38 -0.02
C ILE A 92 10.30 4.98 0.33
N LEU A 93 9.51 5.90 0.91
CA LEU A 93 8.12 5.64 1.26
C LEU A 93 7.25 5.35 0.04
N LYS A 94 7.42 6.09 -1.06
CA LYS A 94 6.72 5.81 -2.33
C LYS A 94 7.05 4.42 -2.86
N ASN A 95 8.33 4.04 -2.84
CA ASN A 95 8.77 2.71 -3.25
C ASN A 95 8.23 1.58 -2.34
N LEU A 96 7.95 1.90 -1.08
CA LEU A 96 7.45 0.94 -0.07
C LEU A 96 5.94 1.03 0.16
N GLU A 97 5.21 1.81 -0.62
CA GLU A 97 3.79 2.10 -0.38
C GLU A 97 2.91 0.85 -0.48
N ASN A 98 3.28 -0.10 -1.33
CA ASN A 98 2.65 -1.42 -1.41
C ASN A 98 2.73 -2.22 -0.10
N PHE A 99 3.66 -1.87 0.80
CA PHE A 99 3.83 -2.47 2.12
C PHE A 99 3.20 -1.62 3.24
N GLU A 100 2.40 -0.59 2.95
CA GLU A 100 1.68 0.17 3.97
C GLU A 100 0.69 -0.71 4.74
N THR A 101 0.01 -1.64 4.06
CA THR A 101 -0.96 -2.57 4.64
C THR A 101 -0.26 -3.73 5.35
N ASP A 102 -0.89 -4.37 6.35
CA ASP A 102 -0.32 -5.56 7.01
C ASP A 102 -0.30 -6.77 6.05
N SER A 103 0.72 -7.64 6.17
CA SER A 103 0.81 -8.89 5.39
C SER A 103 -0.39 -9.82 5.60
N LYS A 104 -1.05 -9.74 6.76
CA LYS A 104 -2.28 -10.50 7.08
C LYS A 104 -3.46 -10.11 6.18
N ASN A 105 -3.48 -8.86 5.74
CA ASN A 105 -4.52 -8.33 4.85
C ASN A 105 -4.09 -8.41 3.38
N SER A 106 -2.93 -9.01 3.10
CA SER A 106 -2.46 -9.25 1.74
C SER A 106 -2.99 -10.57 1.20
N ALA A 107 -3.23 -10.63 -0.11
CA ALA A 107 -3.75 -11.81 -0.77
C ALA A 107 -2.72 -12.95 -0.96
N TYR A 108 -1.55 -12.91 -0.29
CA TYR A 108 -0.49 -13.93 -0.43
C TYR A 108 -0.96 -15.35 -0.14
N PRO A 109 -1.70 -15.65 0.94
CA PRO A 109 -2.17 -17.00 1.20
C PRO A 109 -3.08 -17.51 0.08
N ILE A 110 -3.95 -16.65 -0.44
CA ILE A 110 -4.89 -16.96 -1.52
C ILE A 110 -4.12 -17.23 -2.81
N TRP A 111 -3.26 -16.30 -3.24
CA TRP A 111 -2.47 -16.46 -4.47
C TRP A 111 -1.59 -17.70 -4.44
N ILE A 112 -0.84 -17.90 -3.35
CA ILE A 112 0.11 -19.01 -3.25
C ILE A 112 -0.63 -20.34 -3.08
N GLY A 113 -1.74 -20.35 -2.34
CA GLY A 113 -2.62 -21.51 -2.24
C GLY A 113 -3.23 -21.88 -3.60
N SER A 114 -3.77 -20.91 -4.34
CA SER A 114 -4.35 -21.11 -5.67
C SER A 114 -3.32 -21.65 -6.67
N VAL A 115 -2.11 -21.08 -6.70
CA VAL A 115 -1.02 -21.58 -7.57
C VAL A 115 -0.63 -23.01 -7.18
N GLY A 116 -0.43 -23.28 -5.88
CA GLY A 116 -0.05 -24.61 -5.42
C GLY A 116 -1.10 -25.68 -5.74
N VAL A 117 -2.38 -25.42 -5.46
CA VAL A 117 -3.48 -26.33 -5.76
C VAL A 117 -3.63 -26.55 -7.27
N MET A 118 -3.51 -25.48 -8.08
CA MET A 118 -3.60 -25.59 -9.54
C MET A 118 -2.48 -26.46 -10.10
N VAL A 119 -1.24 -26.29 -9.65
CA VAL A 119 -0.10 -27.10 -10.09
C VAL A 119 -0.30 -28.57 -9.72
N ILE A 120 -0.75 -28.87 -8.49
CA ILE A 120 -1.05 -30.24 -8.06
C ILE A 120 -2.17 -30.84 -8.91
N PHE A 121 -3.23 -30.08 -9.16
CA PHE A 121 -4.35 -30.53 -9.98
C PHE A 121 -3.91 -30.85 -11.42
N MET A 122 -3.11 -29.98 -12.04
CA MET A 122 -2.56 -30.22 -13.37
C MET A 122 -1.66 -31.45 -13.39
N ALA A 123 -0.73 -31.56 -12.43
CA ALA A 123 0.17 -32.71 -12.33
C ALA A 123 -0.60 -34.03 -12.13
N HIS A 124 -1.60 -34.03 -11.26
CA HIS A 124 -2.49 -35.18 -11.06
C HIS A 124 -3.16 -35.62 -12.36
N ASN A 125 -3.80 -34.70 -13.07
CA ASN A 125 -4.51 -35.04 -14.31
C ASN A 125 -3.57 -35.54 -15.39
N VAL A 126 -2.39 -34.91 -15.55
CA VAL A 126 -1.41 -35.35 -16.54
C VAL A 126 -0.92 -36.78 -16.23
N ILE A 127 -0.60 -37.06 -14.96
CA ILE A 127 -0.13 -38.40 -14.57
C ILE A 127 -1.26 -39.43 -14.70
N ALA A 128 -2.48 -39.09 -14.31
CA ALA A 128 -3.62 -40.01 -14.37
C ALA A 128 -4.03 -40.35 -15.80
N LEU A 129 -3.96 -39.39 -16.73
CA LEU A 129 -4.42 -39.57 -18.11
C LEU A 129 -3.34 -40.14 -19.03
N PHE A 130 -2.07 -39.84 -18.77
CA PHE A 130 -0.98 -40.13 -19.71
C PHE A 130 0.12 -41.02 -19.14
N SER A 131 -0.08 -41.63 -17.96
CA SER A 131 0.95 -42.45 -17.31
C SER A 131 0.39 -43.57 -16.43
N GLU A 132 1.17 -44.64 -16.28
CA GLU A 132 0.94 -45.75 -15.34
C GLU A 132 1.62 -45.50 -13.98
N LEU A 133 2.15 -44.30 -13.74
CA LEU A 133 2.86 -43.95 -12.50
C LEU A 133 1.98 -44.13 -11.25
N TYR A 134 0.66 -43.97 -11.36
CA TYR A 134 -0.24 -44.25 -10.24
C TYR A 134 -0.36 -45.72 -9.88
N SER A 135 -0.32 -46.63 -10.86
CA SER A 135 -0.42 -48.07 -10.60
C SER A 135 0.92 -48.66 -10.18
N THR A 136 2.03 -48.13 -10.71
CA THR A 136 3.38 -48.68 -10.51
C THR A 136 4.17 -48.00 -9.39
N HIS A 137 3.96 -46.70 -9.16
CA HIS A 137 4.79 -45.86 -8.29
C HIS A 137 3.97 -44.81 -7.51
N SER A 138 2.79 -45.19 -7.02
CA SER A 138 1.86 -44.28 -6.31
C SER A 138 2.52 -43.46 -5.21
N LEU A 139 3.41 -44.07 -4.42
CA LEU A 139 4.13 -43.41 -3.34
C LEU A 139 5.00 -42.25 -3.85
N LEU A 140 5.69 -42.42 -4.99
CA LEU A 140 6.51 -41.36 -5.59
C LEU A 140 5.64 -40.21 -6.11
N VAL A 141 4.48 -40.53 -6.69
CA VAL A 141 3.53 -39.51 -7.16
C VAL A 141 3.02 -38.67 -5.99
N TYR A 142 2.52 -39.29 -4.92
CA TYR A 142 2.07 -38.57 -3.74
C TYR A 142 3.21 -37.83 -3.02
N GLY A 143 4.41 -38.41 -2.99
CA GLY A 143 5.61 -37.75 -2.49
C GLY A 143 5.95 -36.47 -3.26
N SER A 144 5.79 -36.47 -4.58
CA SER A 144 5.98 -35.28 -5.41
C SER A 144 4.97 -34.18 -5.08
N PHE A 145 3.71 -34.53 -4.78
CA PHE A 145 2.69 -33.55 -4.38
C PHE A 145 2.98 -32.97 -3.01
N ALA A 146 3.41 -33.80 -2.05
CA ALA A 146 3.85 -33.33 -0.74
C ALA A 146 5.03 -32.37 -0.85
N LEU A 147 5.96 -32.63 -1.77
CA LEU A 147 7.09 -31.77 -2.07
C LEU A 147 6.66 -30.43 -2.69
N ILE A 148 5.69 -30.42 -3.62
CA ILE A 148 5.10 -29.19 -4.15
C ILE A 148 4.45 -28.36 -3.03
N LEU A 149 3.66 -28.99 -2.16
CA LEU A 149 3.05 -28.32 -1.00
C LEU A 149 4.11 -27.74 -0.07
N PHE A 150 5.18 -28.50 0.22
CA PHE A 150 6.28 -28.05 1.05
C PHE A 150 6.95 -26.79 0.48
N PHE A 151 7.31 -26.79 -0.81
CA PHE A 151 7.93 -25.63 -1.45
C PHE A 151 6.98 -24.44 -1.54
N THR A 152 5.70 -24.68 -1.79
CA THR A 152 4.65 -23.64 -1.81
C THR A 152 4.54 -22.96 -0.44
N TYR A 153 4.46 -23.76 0.63
CA TYR A 153 4.40 -23.25 2.01
C TYR A 153 5.68 -22.50 2.40
N PHE A 154 6.85 -23.02 2.03
CA PHE A 154 8.12 -22.35 2.29
C PHE A 154 8.22 -21.01 1.55
N GLY A 155 7.78 -20.96 0.30
CA GLY A 155 7.67 -19.73 -0.49
C GLY A 155 6.76 -18.69 0.19
N TYR A 156 5.59 -19.13 0.68
CA TYR A 156 4.69 -18.27 1.46
C TYR A 156 5.35 -17.66 2.69
N ILE A 157 6.01 -18.46 3.52
CA ILE A 157 6.70 -17.96 4.72
C ILE A 157 7.74 -16.90 4.34
N LYS A 158 8.53 -17.16 3.30
CA LYS A 158 9.59 -16.23 2.86
C LYS A 158 9.01 -14.89 2.39
N ILE A 159 7.97 -14.92 1.56
CA ILE A 159 7.29 -13.73 1.05
C ILE A 159 6.67 -12.94 2.21
N LYS A 160 5.95 -13.63 3.10
CA LYS A 160 5.34 -13.01 4.28
C LYS A 160 6.38 -12.32 5.16
N LYS A 161 7.49 -13.00 5.47
CA LYS A 161 8.57 -12.43 6.29
C LYS A 161 9.20 -11.20 5.63
N ASN A 162 9.42 -11.23 4.32
CA ASN A 162 9.90 -10.07 3.58
C ASN A 162 8.92 -8.91 3.68
N HIS A 163 7.63 -9.15 3.43
CA HIS A 163 6.59 -8.14 3.56
C HIS A 163 6.57 -7.53 4.98
N ASP A 164 6.60 -8.37 6.03
CA ASP A 164 6.60 -7.90 7.42
C ASP A 164 7.79 -6.97 7.71
N SER A 165 8.97 -7.31 7.18
CA SER A 165 10.17 -6.48 7.30
C SER A 165 10.04 -5.13 6.58
N GLN A 166 9.52 -5.14 5.34
CA GLN A 166 9.32 -3.91 4.57
C GLN A 166 8.23 -3.03 5.19
N HIS A 167 7.16 -3.63 5.70
CA HIS A 167 6.09 -2.93 6.41
C HIS A 167 6.61 -2.23 7.69
N GLN A 168 7.47 -2.90 8.46
CA GLN A 168 8.11 -2.29 9.62
C GLN A 168 9.02 -1.12 9.23
N LEU A 169 9.79 -1.28 8.15
CA LEU A 169 10.64 -0.21 7.62
C LEU A 169 9.81 0.99 7.18
N PHE A 170 8.73 0.75 6.41
CA PHE A 170 7.78 1.77 5.98
C PHE A 170 7.23 2.54 7.20
N LYS A 171 6.70 1.85 8.21
CA LYS A 171 6.16 2.48 9.43
C LYS A 171 7.20 3.37 10.13
N LYS A 172 8.44 2.87 10.27
CA LYS A 172 9.52 3.61 10.92
C LYS A 172 9.87 4.89 10.16
N ILE A 173 10.07 4.78 8.85
CA ILE A 173 10.40 5.94 8.00
C ILE A 173 9.23 6.92 7.95
N TYR A 174 7.99 6.43 7.86
CA TYR A 174 6.79 7.26 7.81
C TYR A 174 6.65 8.13 9.05
N VAL A 175 6.71 7.53 10.24
CA VAL A 175 6.62 8.25 11.51
C VAL A 175 7.78 9.25 11.68
N THR A 176 8.99 8.85 11.28
CA THR A 176 10.18 9.72 11.37
C THR A 176 10.05 10.93 10.46
N THR A 177 9.66 10.72 9.21
CA THR A 177 9.52 11.79 8.22
C THR A 177 8.35 12.70 8.55
N GLN A 178 7.23 12.14 9.02
CA GLN A 178 6.10 12.94 9.51
C GLN A 178 6.51 13.86 10.67
N ARG A 179 7.36 13.37 11.58
CA ARG A 179 7.91 14.19 12.67
C ARG A 179 8.82 15.29 12.14
N MET A 180 9.75 14.97 11.23
CA MET A 180 10.64 15.95 10.60
C MET A 180 9.88 17.08 9.89
N ILE A 181 8.83 16.73 9.15
CA ILE A 181 7.95 17.70 8.49
C ILE A 181 7.26 18.57 9.54
N LYS A 182 6.67 17.97 10.57
CA LYS A 182 5.97 18.70 11.63
C LYS A 182 6.90 19.66 12.37
N ASP A 183 8.11 19.22 12.70
CA ASP A 183 9.11 20.03 13.41
C ASP A 183 9.65 21.16 12.51
N GLY A 184 9.85 20.88 11.22
CA GLY A 184 10.25 21.89 10.24
C GLY A 184 9.19 22.97 10.01
N LEU A 185 7.90 22.59 9.95
CA LEU A 185 6.78 23.53 9.87
C LEU A 185 6.67 24.39 11.14
N LYS A 186 6.80 23.78 12.33
CA LYS A 186 6.78 24.52 13.61
C LYS A 186 7.93 25.51 13.76
N ALA A 187 9.11 25.13 13.30
CA ALA A 187 10.29 25.99 13.31
C ALA A 187 10.30 27.03 12.16
N SER A 188 9.26 27.06 11.31
CA SER A 188 9.20 27.91 10.11
C SER A 188 10.39 27.71 9.17
N ASN A 189 10.96 26.50 9.11
CA ASN A 189 12.06 26.15 8.20
C ASN A 189 11.58 25.99 6.75
N PHE A 190 10.29 25.72 6.57
CA PHE A 190 9.56 25.65 5.31
C PHE A 190 8.06 25.82 5.59
N THR A 191 7.29 26.16 4.57
CA THR A 191 5.84 26.44 4.66
C THR A 191 4.99 25.23 4.30
N HIS A 192 3.70 25.27 4.64
CA HIS A 192 2.76 24.21 4.27
C HIS A 192 2.64 24.04 2.74
N ASP A 193 2.65 25.16 2.01
CA ASP A 193 2.53 25.19 0.54
C ASP A 193 3.77 24.61 -0.17
N GLU A 194 4.94 24.68 0.48
CA GLU A 194 6.17 24.02 0.01
C GLU A 194 6.11 22.50 0.24
N VAL A 195 5.43 22.04 1.31
CA VAL A 195 5.37 20.61 1.66
C VAL A 195 4.27 19.88 0.91
N TYR A 196 3.08 20.49 0.76
CA TYR A 196 1.91 19.82 0.21
C TYR A 196 1.43 20.49 -1.09
N GLU A 197 0.90 19.67 -2.00
CA GLU A 197 0.09 20.18 -3.12
C GLU A 197 -1.25 20.70 -2.62
N LYS A 198 -1.71 21.80 -3.23
CA LYS A 198 -3.07 22.31 -3.03
C LYS A 198 -4.04 21.45 -3.83
#